data_AF-A0ABD3VQ48-F1
#
_entry.id   AF-A0ABD3VQ48-F1
#
_cell.length_a   1.000
_cell.length_b   1.000
_cell.length_c   1.000
_cell.angle_alpha   90.00
_cell.angle_beta   90.00
_cell.angle_gamma   90.00
#
_symmetry.space_group_name_H-M   'P 1'
#
loop_
_entity.id
_entity.type
_entity.pdbx_description
1 polymer ?
#
loop_
_entity_poly.entity_id
_entity_poly.type
_entity_poly.pdbx_seq_one_letter_code
_entity_poly.pdbx_strand_id
1 'polypeptide(L)'
;MGLWSISTVLLLVSLDKIKLASSCKQWEEYTDEQLHKIISTAVQNAEVFDASIEQLAVCPRIVEIWLKLIRFRCKPRKVICFPGERYRRLTGECNNLKFPLWGMADRAERRFLPPEYQDGVSIPRQLSVNGHPLPSARMVSNIVHRQDPCCPLRERDLSLYVMQWGQMIDHDIVDTAGLKGAGDSSIMCCNISRKILEKRPECFPIYIPKGDLHFENDCMNFVRNLPAKDDWCRFGYRNQVNQATSFLDASFLYGQSHEDSKSIRAFKRGMLRMTPSGLFPPPGSSDTRSCRLESQEHYCMKSGQFIVISYHIMTLCEVYIYFISHYDSVRFIFIAYHFMTVCEVYGNSFIRYGYIQFYYTLKYISFARNQIADTELDSGYSQIANT
;
A
#
# COMPACT_ATOMS: atom_id res chain seq x y z
N MET A 1 -35.98 0.58 -2.49
CA MET A 1 -34.67 0.25 -3.10
C MET A 1 -34.80 -1.10 -3.77
N GLY A 2 -34.76 -1.12 -5.11
CA GLY A 2 -35.09 -2.30 -5.90
C GLY A 2 -33.99 -3.37 -5.84
N LEU A 3 -34.34 -4.56 -5.36
CA LEU A 3 -33.53 -5.76 -5.48
C LEU A 3 -33.53 -6.19 -6.95
N TRP A 4 -32.45 -5.89 -7.67
CA TRP A 4 -32.26 -6.38 -9.02
C TRP A 4 -32.11 -7.91 -8.97
N SER A 5 -32.90 -8.63 -9.75
CA SER A 5 -32.77 -10.10 -9.83
C SER A 5 -31.39 -10.47 -10.39
N ILE A 6 -30.82 -11.60 -9.95
CA ILE A 6 -29.54 -12.13 -10.45
C ILE A 6 -29.55 -12.22 -11.99
N SER A 7 -30.69 -12.56 -12.57
CA SER A 7 -30.90 -12.61 -14.02
C SER A 7 -30.77 -11.24 -14.69
N THR A 8 -31.22 -10.16 -14.04
CA THR A 8 -31.11 -8.79 -14.56
C THR A 8 -29.68 -8.27 -14.50
N VAL A 9 -28.93 -8.60 -13.43
CA VAL A 9 -27.50 -8.29 -13.32
C VAL A 9 -26.69 -9.04 -14.39
N LEU A 10 -26.99 -10.32 -14.61
CA LEU A 10 -26.33 -11.13 -15.66
C LEU A 10 -26.64 -10.61 -17.08
N LEU A 11 -27.87 -10.17 -17.34
CA LEU A 11 -28.26 -9.55 -18.61
C LEU A 11 -27.56 -8.21 -18.85
N LEU A 12 -27.43 -7.36 -17.83
CA LEU A 12 -26.68 -6.10 -17.93
C LEU A 12 -25.20 -6.34 -18.21
N VAL A 13 -24.57 -7.29 -17.49
CA VAL A 13 -23.18 -7.69 -17.75
C VAL A 13 -23.00 -8.24 -19.18
N SER A 14 -24.00 -8.96 -19.71
CA SER A 14 -23.98 -9.47 -21.09
C SER A 14 -24.13 -8.36 -22.13
N LEU A 15 -25.00 -7.36 -21.88
CA LEU A 15 -25.19 -6.22 -22.77
C LEU A 15 -23.98 -5.28 -22.79
N ASP A 16 -23.33 -5.07 -21.65
CA ASP A 16 -22.09 -4.30 -21.56
C ASP A 16 -20.95 -4.98 -22.32
N LYS A 17 -20.85 -6.32 -22.23
CA LYS A 17 -19.88 -7.10 -23.04
C LYS A 17 -20.15 -6.98 -24.54
N ILE A 18 -21.40 -6.94 -24.98
CA ILE A 18 -21.77 -6.77 -26.40
C ILE A 18 -21.43 -5.35 -26.89
N LYS A 19 -21.71 -4.32 -26.09
CA LYS A 19 -21.30 -2.93 -26.40
C LYS A 19 -19.78 -2.78 -26.46
N LEU A 20 -19.06 -3.38 -25.51
CA LEU A 20 -17.60 -3.40 -25.46
C LEU A 20 -16.98 -4.18 -26.64
N ALA A 21 -17.60 -5.25 -27.11
CA ALA A 21 -17.14 -5.96 -28.32
C ALA A 21 -17.31 -5.12 -29.59
N SER A 22 -18.37 -4.31 -29.67
CA SER A 22 -18.59 -3.41 -30.82
C SER A 22 -17.55 -2.30 -30.92
N SER A 23 -16.95 -1.87 -29.80
CA SER A 23 -15.86 -0.87 -29.81
C SER A 23 -14.56 -1.38 -30.42
N CYS A 24 -14.43 -2.68 -30.71
CA CYS A 24 -13.24 -3.21 -31.36
C CYS A 24 -13.22 -3.00 -32.88
N LYS A 25 -14.39 -2.78 -33.49
CA LYS A 25 -14.52 -2.59 -34.95
C LYS A 25 -13.72 -1.40 -35.47
N GLN A 26 -13.64 -0.31 -34.71
CA GLN A 26 -12.86 0.88 -35.10
C GLN A 26 -11.37 0.57 -35.31
N TRP A 27 -10.84 -0.48 -34.66
CA TRP A 27 -9.43 -0.86 -34.75
C TRP A 27 -9.16 -1.88 -35.87
N GLU A 28 -10.21 -2.38 -36.55
CA GLU A 28 -10.05 -3.36 -37.64
C GLU A 28 -9.44 -2.72 -38.89
N GLU A 29 -9.73 -1.45 -39.15
CA GLU A 29 -9.24 -0.69 -40.31
C GLU A 29 -7.74 -0.34 -40.24
N TYR A 30 -7.14 -0.40 -39.05
CA TYR A 30 -5.73 -0.08 -38.84
C TYR A 30 -4.83 -1.29 -39.11
N THR A 31 -3.64 -1.06 -39.67
CA THR A 31 -2.60 -2.08 -39.78
C THR A 31 -1.90 -2.31 -38.44
N ASP A 32 -1.21 -3.45 -38.28
CA ASP A 32 -0.46 -3.75 -37.05
C ASP A 32 0.64 -2.72 -36.79
N GLU A 33 1.28 -2.19 -37.83
CA GLU A 33 2.31 -1.15 -37.72
C GLU A 33 1.72 0.19 -37.25
N GLN A 34 0.54 0.56 -37.75
CA GLN A 34 -0.19 1.74 -37.29
C GLN A 34 -0.59 1.58 -35.83
N LEU A 35 -1.23 0.47 -35.45
CA LEU A 35 -1.61 0.20 -34.06
C LEU A 35 -0.39 0.17 -33.13
N HIS A 36 0.72 -0.43 -33.56
CA HIS A 36 1.96 -0.44 -32.79
C HIS A 36 2.49 0.98 -32.55
N LYS A 37 2.48 1.84 -33.57
CA LYS A 37 2.89 3.24 -33.43
C LYS A 37 1.98 3.99 -32.47
N ILE A 38 0.66 3.84 -32.61
CA ILE A 38 -0.31 4.56 -31.76
C ILE A 38 -0.21 4.08 -30.31
N ILE A 39 -0.18 2.76 -30.07
CA ILE A 39 -0.02 2.19 -28.72
C ILE A 39 1.34 2.59 -28.11
N SER A 40 2.42 2.59 -28.88
CA SER A 40 3.73 3.04 -28.41
C SER A 40 3.74 4.52 -28.03
N THR A 41 3.07 5.38 -28.79
CA THR A 41 2.94 6.81 -28.45
C THR A 41 2.08 7.01 -27.21
N ALA A 42 0.96 6.28 -27.09
CA ALA A 42 0.12 6.30 -25.89
C ALA A 42 0.88 5.87 -24.63
N VAL A 43 1.72 4.82 -24.74
CA VAL A 43 2.62 4.38 -23.64
C VAL A 43 3.61 5.47 -23.26
N GLN A 44 4.19 6.18 -24.24
CA GLN A 44 5.22 7.19 -24.01
C GLN A 44 4.65 8.48 -23.44
N ASN A 45 3.45 8.87 -23.86
CA ASN A 45 2.84 10.15 -23.51
C ASN A 45 1.83 10.04 -22.36
N ALA A 46 1.47 8.82 -21.92
CA ALA A 46 0.36 8.58 -20.98
C ALA A 46 -0.98 9.20 -21.45
N GLU A 47 -1.10 9.49 -22.74
CA GLU A 47 -2.32 9.97 -23.38
C GLU A 47 -3.06 8.75 -23.92
N VAL A 48 -4.22 8.47 -23.33
CA VAL A 48 -5.07 7.39 -23.81
C VAL A 48 -6.02 7.96 -24.86
N PHE A 49 -6.08 7.23 -25.96
CA PHE A 49 -7.05 7.25 -27.05
C PHE A 49 -8.42 7.83 -26.68
N ASP A 50 -9.21 8.24 -27.68
CA ASP A 50 -10.64 8.57 -27.53
C ASP A 50 -11.52 7.33 -27.19
N ALA A 51 -10.93 6.34 -26.51
CA ALA A 51 -11.48 5.10 -26.04
C ALA A 51 -10.95 4.81 -24.62
N SER A 52 -11.84 4.41 -23.72
CA SER A 52 -11.49 4.01 -22.35
C SER A 52 -10.58 2.77 -22.32
N ILE A 53 -9.82 2.61 -21.24
CA ILE A 53 -9.01 1.41 -21.02
C ILE A 53 -9.87 0.14 -21.01
N GLU A 54 -11.09 0.21 -20.47
CA GLU A 54 -12.06 -0.87 -20.46
C GLU A 54 -12.35 -1.35 -21.89
N GLN A 55 -12.53 -0.41 -22.83
CA GLN A 55 -12.79 -0.70 -24.24
C GLN A 55 -11.57 -1.29 -24.95
N LEU A 56 -10.36 -0.81 -24.63
CA LEU A 56 -9.13 -1.34 -25.24
C LEU A 56 -8.80 -2.75 -24.71
N ALA A 57 -9.03 -3.00 -23.42
CA ALA A 57 -8.69 -4.25 -22.76
C ALA A 57 -9.52 -5.45 -23.24
N VAL A 58 -10.69 -5.21 -23.87
CA VAL A 58 -11.53 -6.27 -24.45
C VAL A 58 -11.17 -6.59 -25.90
N CYS A 59 -10.34 -5.79 -26.57
CA CYS A 59 -10.00 -5.98 -27.98
C CYS A 59 -8.77 -6.88 -28.16
N PRO A 60 -8.92 -8.12 -28.68
CA PRO A 60 -7.83 -9.10 -28.69
C PRO A 60 -6.59 -8.63 -29.46
N ARG A 61 -6.77 -7.98 -30.60
CA ARG A 61 -5.68 -7.47 -31.45
C ARG A 61 -4.85 -6.37 -30.75
N ILE A 62 -5.53 -5.48 -30.02
CA ILE A 62 -4.89 -4.42 -29.22
C ILE A 62 -4.08 -5.04 -28.08
N VAL A 63 -4.68 -5.97 -27.34
CA VAL A 63 -4.02 -6.69 -26.24
C VAL A 63 -2.79 -7.45 -26.75
N GLU A 64 -2.88 -8.10 -27.92
CA GLU A 64 -1.75 -8.82 -28.51
C GLU A 64 -0.57 -7.90 -28.85
N ILE A 65 -0.83 -6.77 -29.51
CA ILE A 65 0.21 -5.78 -29.86
C ILE A 65 0.86 -5.20 -28.60
N TRP A 66 0.07 -4.89 -27.58
CA TRP A 66 0.58 -4.45 -26.29
C TRP A 66 1.46 -5.48 -25.59
N LEU A 67 1.02 -6.74 -25.54
CA LEU A 67 1.82 -7.81 -24.95
C LEU A 67 3.14 -7.98 -25.71
N LYS A 68 3.15 -7.84 -27.04
CA LYS A 68 4.39 -7.83 -27.85
C LYS A 68 5.31 -6.67 -27.47
N LEU A 69 4.76 -5.46 -27.36
CA LEU A 69 5.48 -4.23 -26.98
C LEU A 69 6.10 -4.32 -25.58
N ILE A 70 5.33 -4.81 -24.60
CA ILE A 70 5.74 -4.79 -23.20
C ILE A 70 6.46 -6.06 -22.75
N ARG A 71 6.55 -7.13 -23.57
CA ARG A 71 7.12 -8.44 -23.17
C ARG A 71 8.51 -8.36 -22.52
N PHE A 72 9.33 -7.39 -22.95
CA PHE A 72 10.68 -7.21 -22.45
C PHE A 72 10.72 -6.45 -21.12
N ARG A 73 9.70 -5.64 -20.85
CA ARG A 73 9.54 -4.85 -19.61
C ARG A 73 8.65 -5.57 -18.58
N CYS A 74 7.77 -6.45 -19.05
CA CYS A 74 6.81 -7.17 -18.23
C CYS A 74 6.76 -8.64 -18.62
N LYS A 75 7.16 -9.51 -17.68
CA LYS A 75 6.97 -10.96 -17.75
C LYS A 75 5.98 -11.40 -16.67
N PRO A 76 4.97 -12.22 -17.02
CA PRO A 76 4.10 -12.85 -16.04
C PRO A 76 4.88 -13.74 -15.08
N ARG A 77 4.57 -13.66 -13.79
CA ARG A 77 5.25 -14.45 -12.76
C ARG A 77 4.62 -15.85 -12.70
N LYS A 78 5.44 -16.87 -12.88
CA LYS A 78 5.04 -18.28 -12.72
C LYS A 78 5.48 -18.76 -11.33
N VAL A 79 4.53 -19.18 -10.51
CA VAL A 79 4.79 -19.71 -9.16
C VAL A 79 4.28 -21.13 -9.09
N ILE A 80 5.11 -22.02 -8.55
CA ILE A 80 4.81 -23.43 -8.33
C ILE A 80 4.61 -23.63 -6.83
N CYS A 81 3.47 -24.20 -6.46
CA CYS A 81 3.06 -24.45 -5.09
C CYS A 81 2.98 -25.95 -4.81
N PHE A 82 3.35 -26.34 -3.60
CA PHE A 82 3.28 -27.73 -3.15
C PHE A 82 2.32 -27.83 -1.95
N PRO A 83 1.21 -28.59 -2.06
CA PRO A 83 0.19 -28.69 -1.01
C PRO A 83 0.69 -29.23 0.35
N GLY A 84 1.92 -29.76 0.43
CA GLY A 84 2.55 -30.25 1.66
C GLY A 84 3.53 -29.27 2.32
N GLU A 85 3.65 -28.03 1.85
CA GLU A 85 4.50 -27.03 2.49
C GLU A 85 4.00 -26.72 3.90
N ARG A 86 4.84 -27.00 4.91
CA ARG A 86 4.47 -26.83 6.32
C ARG A 86 4.46 -25.38 6.80
N TYR A 87 5.25 -24.52 6.15
CA TYR A 87 5.44 -23.13 6.59
C TYR A 87 5.10 -22.16 5.46
N ARG A 88 4.66 -20.97 5.84
CA ARG A 88 4.42 -19.86 4.91
C ARG A 88 5.72 -19.45 4.24
N ARG A 89 5.66 -19.12 2.95
CA ARG A 89 6.74 -18.44 2.25
C ARG A 89 6.77 -16.98 2.70
N LEU A 90 7.97 -16.42 2.89
CA LEU A 90 8.15 -15.03 3.35
C LEU A 90 7.47 -13.99 2.45
N THR A 91 7.42 -14.29 1.15
CA THR A 91 6.77 -13.43 0.15
C THR A 91 5.24 -13.49 0.20
N GLY A 92 4.65 -14.41 0.96
CA GLY A 92 3.20 -14.67 0.99
C GLY A 92 2.67 -15.50 -0.19
N GLU A 93 3.51 -15.87 -1.17
CA GLU A 93 3.08 -16.71 -2.30
C GLU A 93 2.69 -18.13 -1.84
N CYS A 94 1.88 -18.82 -2.64
CA CYS A 94 1.37 -20.16 -2.38
C CYS A 94 0.46 -20.33 -1.16
N ASN A 95 0.07 -19.24 -0.48
CA ASN A 95 -0.97 -19.27 0.54
C ASN A 95 -2.31 -19.78 -0.04
N ASN A 96 -2.63 -19.37 -1.27
CA ASN A 96 -3.75 -19.91 -2.04
C ASN A 96 -3.23 -20.82 -3.17
N LEU A 97 -3.47 -22.13 -3.09
CA LEU A 97 -2.96 -23.11 -4.06
C LEU A 97 -3.54 -22.93 -5.47
N LYS A 98 -4.76 -22.38 -5.59
CA LYS A 98 -5.41 -22.12 -6.88
C LYS A 98 -4.96 -20.80 -7.50
N PHE A 99 -4.72 -19.79 -6.66
CA PHE A 99 -4.26 -18.47 -7.05
C PHE A 99 -2.98 -18.11 -6.27
N PRO A 100 -1.82 -18.67 -6.66
CA PRO A 100 -0.56 -18.62 -5.89
C PRO A 100 -0.09 -17.23 -5.48
N LEU A 101 -0.55 -16.20 -6.17
CA LEU A 101 -0.05 -14.85 -6.03
C LEU A 101 -0.96 -13.93 -5.19
N TRP A 102 -2.12 -14.43 -4.74
CA TRP A 102 -3.03 -13.64 -3.91
C TRP A 102 -2.42 -13.37 -2.54
N GLY A 103 -2.38 -12.10 -2.15
CA GLY A 103 -1.83 -11.64 -0.87
C GLY A 103 -0.30 -11.65 -0.79
N MET A 104 0.39 -11.92 -1.90
CA MET A 104 1.84 -11.85 -1.99
C MET A 104 2.33 -10.39 -1.87
N ALA A 105 3.51 -10.20 -1.28
CA ALA A 105 4.27 -8.95 -1.25
C ALA A 105 4.72 -8.47 -2.64
N ASP A 106 4.98 -7.16 -2.77
CA ASP A 106 5.35 -6.44 -4.00
C ASP A 106 4.33 -6.60 -5.15
N ARG A 107 3.05 -6.39 -4.82
CA ARG A 107 1.92 -6.60 -5.73
C ARG A 107 1.00 -5.40 -5.80
N ALA A 108 0.22 -5.32 -6.87
CA ALA A 108 -0.85 -4.33 -6.96
C ALA A 108 -1.84 -4.51 -5.81
N GLU A 109 -2.16 -3.40 -5.12
CA GLU A 109 -3.25 -3.36 -4.16
C GLU A 109 -4.58 -3.77 -4.80
N ARG A 110 -5.43 -4.47 -4.03
CA ARG A 110 -6.73 -4.92 -4.52
C ARG A 110 -7.70 -3.74 -4.55
N ARG A 111 -8.33 -3.53 -5.71
CA ARG A 111 -9.46 -2.60 -5.83
C ARG A 111 -10.79 -3.30 -5.51
N PHE A 112 -11.58 -2.68 -4.63
CA PHE A 112 -12.97 -3.04 -4.41
C PHE A 112 -13.93 -2.33 -5.37
N LEU A 113 -13.55 -1.13 -5.81
CA LEU A 113 -14.26 -0.31 -6.79
C LEU A 113 -13.30 0.13 -7.92
N PRO A 114 -13.79 0.40 -9.14
CA PRO A 114 -12.99 1.01 -10.18
C PRO A 114 -12.32 2.32 -9.72
N PRO A 115 -11.10 2.63 -10.18
CA PRO A 115 -10.42 3.88 -9.80
C PRO A 115 -11.03 5.10 -10.48
N GLU A 116 -11.00 6.23 -9.79
CA GLU A 116 -11.36 7.54 -10.36
C GLU A 116 -10.10 8.39 -10.60
N TYR A 117 -9.61 8.38 -11.82
CA TYR A 117 -8.55 9.28 -12.30
C TYR A 117 -9.13 10.35 -13.22
N GLN A 118 -8.49 11.52 -13.30
CA GLN A 118 -8.94 12.65 -14.12
C GLN A 118 -9.04 12.28 -15.61
N ASP A 119 -8.07 11.51 -16.08
CA ASP A 119 -7.96 10.96 -17.44
C ASP A 119 -8.57 9.55 -17.54
N GLY A 120 -9.18 9.05 -16.46
CA GLY A 120 -9.65 7.68 -16.37
C GLY A 120 -8.53 6.63 -16.37
N VAL A 121 -7.26 7.00 -16.18
CA VAL A 121 -6.11 6.07 -16.29
C VAL A 121 -5.12 6.21 -15.16
N SER A 122 -4.56 7.41 -14.97
CA SER A 122 -3.47 7.61 -14.04
C SER A 122 -3.38 9.01 -13.47
N ILE A 123 -3.85 10.06 -14.14
CA ILE A 123 -3.71 11.43 -13.64
C ILE A 123 -4.59 11.60 -12.40
N PRO A 124 -4.03 11.97 -11.23
CA PRO A 124 -4.82 12.22 -10.04
C PRO A 124 -5.94 13.21 -10.34
N ARG A 125 -7.14 12.92 -9.80
CA ARG A 125 -8.30 13.78 -9.98
C ARG A 125 -8.00 15.20 -9.51
N GLN A 126 -8.29 16.19 -10.36
CA GLN A 126 -8.05 17.61 -10.08
C GLN A 126 -9.32 18.45 -10.20
N LEU A 127 -10.36 17.92 -10.85
CA LEU A 127 -11.64 18.59 -11.00
C LEU A 127 -12.73 17.89 -10.18
N SER A 128 -13.67 18.68 -9.68
CA SER A 128 -14.91 18.21 -9.04
C SER A 128 -15.88 17.66 -10.08
N VAL A 129 -16.99 17.07 -9.63
CA VAL A 129 -18.04 16.56 -10.53
C VAL A 129 -18.70 17.68 -11.35
N ASN A 130 -18.56 18.93 -10.93
CA ASN A 130 -19.08 20.11 -11.62
C ASN A 130 -18.03 20.77 -12.53
N GLY A 131 -16.84 20.18 -12.66
CA GLY A 131 -15.74 20.70 -13.49
C GLY A 131 -14.89 21.80 -12.84
N HIS A 132 -15.18 22.20 -11.60
CA HIS A 132 -14.36 23.18 -10.87
C HIS A 132 -13.10 22.53 -10.27
N PRO A 133 -11.98 23.25 -10.11
CA PRO A 133 -10.80 22.73 -9.43
C PRO A 133 -11.09 22.24 -8.01
N LEU A 134 -10.48 21.12 -7.61
CA LEU A 134 -10.53 20.63 -6.24
C LEU A 134 -9.68 21.53 -5.31
N PRO A 135 -10.10 21.75 -4.05
CA PRO A 135 -9.29 22.49 -3.10
C PRO A 135 -7.99 21.74 -2.79
N SER A 136 -6.94 22.49 -2.43
CA SER A 136 -5.70 21.88 -1.96
C SER A 136 -5.96 21.00 -0.72
N ALA A 137 -5.28 19.85 -0.65
CA ALA A 137 -5.31 19.00 0.54
C ALA A 137 -4.91 19.76 1.83
N ARG A 138 -4.01 20.75 1.72
CA ARG A 138 -3.66 21.60 2.87
C ARG A 138 -4.79 22.51 3.30
N MET A 139 -5.52 23.09 2.34
CA MET A 139 -6.69 23.91 2.64
C MET A 139 -7.76 23.09 3.36
N VAL A 140 -8.05 21.88 2.86
CA VAL A 140 -8.96 20.95 3.54
C VAL A 140 -8.46 20.59 4.94
N SER A 141 -7.16 20.33 5.11
CA SER A 141 -6.55 20.09 6.43
C SER A 141 -6.75 21.27 7.38
N ASN A 142 -6.56 22.51 6.92
CA ASN A 142 -6.68 23.72 7.75
C ASN A 142 -8.13 23.97 8.21
N ILE A 143 -9.11 23.58 7.39
CA ILE A 143 -10.53 23.82 7.67
C ILE A 143 -11.12 22.66 8.48
N VAL A 144 -10.92 21.42 8.03
CA VAL A 144 -11.59 20.23 8.57
C VAL A 144 -10.88 19.66 9.78
N HIS A 145 -9.54 19.61 9.74
CA HIS A 145 -8.73 19.00 10.80
C HIS A 145 -8.18 20.04 11.78
N ARG A 146 -8.84 21.20 11.87
CA ARG A 146 -8.46 22.25 12.82
C ARG A 146 -8.73 21.75 14.23
N GLN A 147 -7.66 21.42 14.95
CA GLN A 147 -7.75 21.16 16.37
C GLN A 147 -7.75 22.48 17.12
N ASP A 148 -8.72 22.67 18.00
CA ASP A 148 -8.69 23.76 18.96
C ASP A 148 -7.67 23.42 20.06
N PRO A 149 -6.56 24.18 20.19
CA PRO A 149 -5.57 23.92 21.23
C PRO A 149 -6.16 23.97 22.65
N CYS A 150 -7.29 24.66 22.85
CA CYS A 150 -7.89 24.78 24.17
C CYS A 150 -8.61 23.52 24.64
N CYS A 151 -8.99 22.61 23.72
CA CYS A 151 -9.79 21.44 24.02
C CYS A 151 -9.26 20.19 23.29
N PRO A 152 -8.09 19.66 23.68
CA PRO A 152 -7.63 18.39 23.15
C PRO A 152 -8.63 17.30 23.53
N LEU A 153 -9.17 16.60 22.52
CA LEU A 153 -10.01 15.43 22.72
C LEU A 153 -9.19 14.37 23.46
N ARG A 154 -9.57 14.09 24.70
CA ARG A 154 -9.00 12.99 25.48
C ARG A 154 -10.01 11.87 25.49
N GLU A 155 -9.67 10.79 24.79
CA GLU A 155 -10.39 9.54 24.93
C GLU A 155 -10.11 8.96 26.32
N ARG A 156 -11.17 8.62 27.05
CA ARG A 156 -11.06 8.14 28.44
C ARG A 156 -11.13 6.62 28.52
N ASP A 157 -11.67 5.96 27.51
CA ASP A 157 -11.96 4.53 27.54
C ASP A 157 -10.95 3.68 26.73
N LEU A 158 -10.03 4.33 26.00
CA LEU A 158 -9.01 3.65 25.19
C LEU A 158 -7.60 3.97 25.68
N SER A 159 -6.79 2.92 25.83
CA SER A 159 -5.36 3.09 26.07
C SER A 159 -4.62 3.42 24.77
N LEU A 160 -3.44 4.04 24.89
CA LEU A 160 -2.55 4.31 23.76
C LEU A 160 -2.20 3.04 22.96
N TYR A 161 -2.23 1.88 23.62
CA TYR A 161 -1.98 0.57 23.00
C TYR A 161 -2.94 0.27 21.85
N VAL A 162 -4.16 0.81 21.88
CA VAL A 162 -5.15 0.61 20.81
C VAL A 162 -4.69 1.24 19.50
N MET A 163 -4.28 2.52 19.54
CA MET A 163 -3.69 3.19 18.38
C MET A 163 -2.44 2.45 17.92
N GLN A 164 -1.60 2.06 18.88
CA GLN A 164 -0.35 1.39 18.57
C GLN A 164 -0.53 0.04 17.87
N TRP A 165 -1.51 -0.74 18.33
CA TRP A 165 -1.87 -2.02 17.78
C TRP A 165 -2.45 -1.89 16.37
N GLY A 166 -3.28 -0.87 16.14
CA GLY A 166 -3.80 -0.55 14.81
C GLY A 166 -2.69 -0.30 13.80
N GLN A 167 -1.68 0.50 14.18
CA GLN A 167 -0.52 0.77 13.32
C GLN A 167 0.32 -0.49 13.07
N MET A 168 0.47 -1.38 14.06
CA MET A 168 1.20 -2.63 13.87
C MET A 168 0.49 -3.54 12.86
N ILE A 169 -0.84 -3.64 12.94
CA ILE A 169 -1.64 -4.39 11.97
C ILE A 169 -1.49 -3.78 10.58
N ASP A 170 -1.64 -2.46 10.46
CA ASP A 170 -1.52 -1.73 9.20
C ASP A 170 -0.21 -2.07 8.49
N HIS A 171 0.92 -1.94 9.19
CA HIS A 171 2.25 -2.21 8.65
C HIS A 171 2.45 -3.69 8.26
N ASP A 172 1.75 -4.62 8.92
CA ASP A 172 1.84 -6.05 8.60
C ASP A 172 1.14 -6.41 7.28
N ILE A 173 0.07 -5.68 6.92
CA ILE A 173 -0.77 -6.02 5.77
C ILE A 173 -0.64 -5.06 4.59
N VAL A 174 -0.17 -3.84 4.81
CA VAL A 174 -0.04 -2.78 3.80
C VAL A 174 1.24 -1.99 4.00
N ASP A 175 1.96 -1.79 2.89
CA ASP A 175 3.09 -0.89 2.76
C ASP A 175 3.11 -0.34 1.34
N THR A 176 2.50 0.83 1.14
CA THR A 176 2.37 1.40 -0.20
C THR A 176 3.68 2.04 -0.64
N ALA A 177 4.36 1.40 -1.60
CA ALA A 177 5.70 1.79 -2.05
C ALA A 177 5.79 3.26 -2.51
N GLY A 178 6.69 4.03 -1.91
CA GLY A 178 7.05 5.37 -2.37
C GLY A 178 7.96 5.31 -3.60
N LEU A 179 7.80 6.25 -4.55
CA LEU A 179 8.74 6.38 -5.65
C LEU A 179 10.01 7.09 -5.19
N LYS A 180 11.17 6.53 -5.56
CA LYS A 180 12.48 7.09 -5.28
C LYS A 180 13.27 7.34 -6.56
N GLY A 181 14.19 8.31 -6.50
CA GLY A 181 15.09 8.65 -7.59
C GLY A 181 16.24 7.65 -7.74
N ALA A 182 17.14 7.93 -8.70
CA ALA A 182 18.33 7.11 -8.90
C ALA A 182 19.16 7.00 -7.61
N GLY A 183 19.60 5.78 -7.27
CA GLY A 183 20.38 5.53 -6.07
C GLY A 183 19.63 5.79 -4.77
N ASP A 184 18.30 5.61 -4.73
CA ASP A 184 17.48 5.81 -3.54
C ASP A 184 17.44 7.29 -3.06
N SER A 185 17.56 8.21 -4.02
CA SER A 185 17.50 9.65 -3.76
C SER A 185 16.06 10.16 -3.60
N SER A 186 15.89 11.19 -2.76
CA SER A 186 14.60 11.87 -2.61
C SER A 186 14.25 12.66 -3.87
N ILE A 187 12.99 12.60 -4.29
CA ILE A 187 12.48 13.37 -5.43
C ILE A 187 11.89 14.69 -4.90
N MET A 188 12.40 15.81 -5.42
CA MET A 188 11.87 17.16 -5.14
C MET A 188 10.89 17.60 -6.22
N CYS A 189 9.69 17.96 -5.79
CA CYS A 189 8.54 18.40 -6.58
C CYS A 189 8.09 19.84 -6.27
N CYS A 190 8.56 20.42 -5.16
CA CYS A 190 8.46 21.86 -4.90
C CYS A 190 9.65 22.62 -5.47
N ASN A 191 9.50 23.94 -5.65
CA ASN A 191 10.57 24.84 -6.11
C ASN A 191 11.23 24.44 -7.44
N ILE A 192 10.48 23.77 -8.32
CA ILE A 192 10.89 23.44 -9.68
C ILE A 192 10.05 24.23 -10.68
N SER A 193 10.62 24.52 -11.85
CA SER A 193 9.87 25.24 -12.89
C SER A 193 8.70 24.39 -13.40
N ARG A 194 7.63 25.06 -13.82
CA ARG A 194 6.44 24.41 -14.39
C ARG A 194 6.77 23.45 -15.54
N LYS A 195 7.72 23.84 -16.40
CA LYS A 195 8.22 23.02 -17.51
C LYS A 195 8.89 21.71 -17.04
N ILE A 196 9.53 21.71 -15.87
CA ILE A 196 10.11 20.50 -15.28
C ILE A 196 9.00 19.67 -14.64
N LEU A 197 8.07 20.31 -13.92
CA LEU A 197 6.94 19.65 -13.28
C LEU A 197 6.06 18.91 -14.29
N GLU A 198 5.73 19.53 -15.42
CA GLU A 198 4.97 18.93 -16.53
C GLU A 198 5.65 17.70 -17.13
N LYS A 199 6.98 17.60 -17.02
CA LYS A 199 7.76 16.44 -17.48
C LYS A 199 7.97 15.37 -16.39
N ARG A 200 7.47 15.62 -15.17
CA ARG A 200 7.58 14.72 -14.02
C ARG A 200 6.18 14.28 -13.58
N PRO A 201 5.56 13.29 -14.25
CA PRO A 201 4.19 12.84 -13.95
C PRO A 201 4.04 12.25 -12.54
N GLU A 202 5.17 11.94 -11.89
CA GLU A 202 5.26 11.41 -10.54
C GLU A 202 5.25 12.49 -9.46
N CYS A 203 5.47 13.75 -9.83
CA CYS A 203 5.34 14.88 -8.92
C CYS A 203 3.90 15.34 -8.81
N PHE A 204 3.41 15.50 -7.58
CA PHE A 204 2.07 16.01 -7.32
C PHE A 204 2.08 16.91 -6.08
N PRO A 205 2.76 18.07 -6.17
CA PRO A 205 2.99 18.96 -5.02
C PRO A 205 1.67 19.41 -4.37
N ILE A 206 1.66 19.51 -3.04
CA ILE A 206 0.51 20.04 -2.31
C ILE A 206 0.74 21.53 -2.09
N TYR A 207 0.01 22.36 -2.83
CA TYR A 207 0.12 23.82 -2.71
C TYR A 207 -0.45 24.32 -1.38
N ILE A 208 0.29 25.18 -0.71
CA ILE A 208 -0.09 25.76 0.57
C ILE A 208 -0.93 27.02 0.30
N PRO A 209 -2.13 27.15 0.89
CA PRO A 209 -2.95 28.34 0.72
C PRO A 209 -2.29 29.57 1.35
N LYS A 210 -2.58 30.76 0.82
CA LYS A 210 -2.11 32.01 1.42
C LYS A 210 -2.65 32.16 2.85
N GLY A 211 -1.81 32.63 3.76
CA GLY A 211 -2.18 32.83 5.17
C GLY A 211 -2.19 31.54 6.00
N ASP A 212 -1.53 30.47 5.54
CA ASP A 212 -1.28 29.28 6.36
C ASP A 212 -0.52 29.67 7.64
N LEU A 213 -0.99 29.18 8.79
CA LEU A 213 -0.43 29.55 10.08
C LEU A 213 0.83 28.76 10.46
N HIS A 214 1.14 27.68 9.73
CA HIS A 214 2.22 26.76 10.08
C HIS A 214 3.34 26.73 9.04
N PHE A 215 3.01 26.81 7.75
CA PHE A 215 3.99 26.74 6.69
C PHE A 215 4.22 28.10 6.03
N GLU A 216 5.48 28.52 5.96
CA GLU A 216 5.88 29.76 5.28
C GLU A 216 6.12 29.55 3.76
N ASN A 217 6.36 28.30 3.34
CA ASN A 217 6.56 27.94 1.94
C ASN A 217 5.22 27.87 1.18
N ASP A 218 5.28 27.89 -0.15
CA ASP A 218 4.12 27.79 -1.04
C ASP A 218 3.72 26.34 -1.38
N CYS A 219 4.54 25.37 -0.98
CA CYS A 219 4.41 23.98 -1.41
C CYS A 219 4.92 22.99 -0.36
N MET A 220 4.19 21.89 -0.17
CA MET A 220 4.66 20.68 0.51
C MET A 220 5.05 19.64 -0.53
N ASN A 221 6.25 19.08 -0.37
CA ASN A 221 6.79 18.10 -1.31
C ASN A 221 5.97 16.82 -1.27
N PHE A 222 5.41 16.42 -2.40
CA PHE A 222 4.66 15.19 -2.52
C PHE A 222 4.97 14.49 -3.85
N VAL A 223 5.36 13.23 -3.72
CA VAL A 223 5.72 12.33 -4.82
C VAL A 223 4.73 11.18 -4.79
N ARG A 224 4.19 10.84 -5.96
CA ARG A 224 3.20 9.77 -6.10
C ARG A 224 3.83 8.41 -5.80
N ASN A 225 3.05 7.49 -5.25
CA ASN A 225 3.48 6.11 -4.97
C ASN A 225 3.87 5.36 -6.25
N LEU A 226 4.80 4.41 -6.15
CA LEU A 226 5.26 3.59 -7.26
C LEU A 226 4.07 2.89 -7.98
N PRO A 227 3.97 2.99 -9.32
CA PRO A 227 2.94 2.28 -10.05
C PRO A 227 3.22 0.77 -10.04
N ALA A 228 2.20 -0.01 -9.69
CA ALA A 228 2.27 -1.46 -9.74
C ALA A 228 2.17 -1.98 -11.17
N LYS A 229 2.92 -3.06 -11.40
CA LYS A 229 2.90 -3.83 -12.63
C LYS A 229 1.75 -4.86 -12.56
N ASP A 230 0.91 -4.94 -13.60
CA ASP A 230 -0.08 -6.02 -13.70
C ASP A 230 0.63 -7.37 -13.87
N ASP A 231 0.12 -8.37 -13.15
CA ASP A 231 0.72 -9.70 -13.07
C ASP A 231 0.72 -10.46 -14.38
N TRP A 232 -0.20 -10.09 -15.26
CA TRP A 232 -0.41 -10.67 -16.57
C TRP A 232 -0.06 -9.68 -17.68
N CYS A 233 0.58 -8.56 -17.33
CA CYS A 233 0.98 -7.51 -18.27
C CYS A 233 -0.18 -6.92 -19.07
N ARG A 234 -1.40 -6.95 -18.52
CA ARG A 234 -2.59 -6.44 -19.20
C ARG A 234 -2.63 -4.92 -19.16
N PHE A 235 -3.37 -4.35 -20.10
CA PHE A 235 -3.80 -2.96 -20.02
C PHE A 235 -4.63 -2.73 -18.76
N GLY A 236 -4.43 -1.58 -18.13
CA GLY A 236 -5.15 -1.21 -16.93
C GLY A 236 -4.78 0.17 -16.45
N TYR A 237 -5.61 0.67 -15.55
CA TYR A 237 -5.35 1.88 -14.75
C TYR A 237 -4.10 1.71 -13.91
N ARG A 238 -3.55 2.84 -13.46
CA ARG A 238 -2.51 2.83 -12.43
C ARG A 238 -3.01 2.14 -11.17
N ASN A 239 -2.23 1.20 -10.65
CA ASN A 239 -2.38 0.63 -9.32
C ASN A 239 -1.14 0.97 -8.48
N GLN A 240 -1.25 0.86 -7.16
CA GLN A 240 -0.16 1.11 -6.22
C GLN A 240 0.43 -0.23 -5.78
N VAL A 241 1.74 -0.26 -5.52
CA VAL A 241 2.41 -1.48 -5.02
C VAL A 241 2.26 -1.55 -3.51
N ASN A 242 1.68 -2.65 -3.03
CA ASN A 242 1.82 -3.10 -1.66
C ASN A 242 3.11 -3.92 -1.55
N GLN A 243 4.10 -3.42 -0.81
CA GLN A 243 5.34 -4.14 -0.50
C GLN A 243 5.09 -5.21 0.55
N ALA A 244 4.11 -5.04 1.44
CA ALA A 244 3.73 -6.01 2.46
C ALA A 244 3.00 -7.23 1.90
N THR A 245 3.10 -8.36 2.62
CA THR A 245 2.15 -9.45 2.40
C THR A 245 0.77 -8.96 2.85
N SER A 246 -0.32 -9.45 2.26
CA SER A 246 -1.67 -9.08 2.72
C SER A 246 -2.19 -9.95 3.86
N PHE A 247 -1.31 -10.73 4.49
CA PHE A 247 -1.66 -11.64 5.56
C PHE A 247 -1.22 -11.07 6.89
N LEU A 248 -1.97 -11.40 7.94
CA LEU A 248 -1.53 -11.14 9.30
C LEU A 248 -0.51 -12.20 9.67
N ASP A 249 0.74 -11.94 9.31
CA ASP A 249 1.81 -12.91 9.35
C ASP A 249 3.11 -12.36 9.95
N ALA A 250 3.01 -11.25 10.69
CA ALA A 250 4.16 -10.63 11.33
C ALA A 250 5.34 -10.44 10.35
N SER A 251 5.04 -10.14 9.09
CA SER A 251 6.03 -9.83 8.07
C SER A 251 6.84 -8.59 8.45
N PHE A 252 6.25 -7.68 9.22
CA PHE A 252 6.97 -6.55 9.84
C PHE A 252 8.17 -7.00 10.71
N LEU A 253 8.07 -8.20 11.31
CA LEU A 253 9.11 -8.84 12.12
C LEU A 253 10.03 -9.69 11.27
N TYR A 254 9.49 -10.56 10.41
CA TYR A 254 10.26 -11.60 9.73
C TYR A 254 10.80 -11.20 8.35
N GLY A 255 10.33 -10.07 7.82
CA GLY A 255 10.62 -9.60 6.47
C GLY A 255 9.78 -10.30 5.41
N GLN A 256 9.74 -9.69 4.23
CA GLN A 256 8.90 -10.11 3.10
C GLN A 256 9.71 -10.83 2.01
N SER A 257 11.03 -10.84 2.13
CA SER A 257 11.94 -11.55 1.24
C SER A 257 12.93 -12.43 2.01
N HIS A 258 13.55 -13.37 1.30
CA HIS A 258 14.65 -14.16 1.86
C HIS A 258 15.84 -13.30 2.28
N GLU A 259 16.08 -12.18 1.60
CA GLU A 259 17.16 -11.25 1.93
C GLU A 259 16.87 -10.51 3.23
N ASP A 260 15.65 -10.00 3.40
CA ASP A 260 15.21 -9.34 4.63
C ASP A 260 15.32 -10.30 5.81
N SER A 261 14.73 -11.48 5.68
CA SER A 261 14.74 -12.51 6.72
C SER A 261 16.16 -12.96 7.07
N LYS A 262 17.04 -13.10 6.07
CA LYS A 262 18.45 -13.42 6.32
C LYS A 262 19.16 -12.29 7.07
N SER A 263 18.84 -11.03 6.78
CA SER A 263 19.50 -9.88 7.38
C SER A 263 19.19 -9.74 8.89
N ILE A 264 18.02 -10.20 9.33
CA ILE A 264 17.54 -10.12 10.72
C ILE A 264 17.78 -11.38 11.55
N ARG A 265 18.13 -12.52 10.93
CA ARG A 265 18.33 -13.80 11.64
C ARG A 265 19.76 -13.94 12.15
N ALA A 266 19.92 -14.41 13.38
CA ALA A 266 21.23 -14.71 13.96
C ALA A 266 21.80 -16.03 13.45
N PHE A 267 20.98 -16.87 12.80
CA PHE A 267 21.29 -18.25 12.38
C PHE A 267 21.82 -19.15 13.50
N LYS A 268 21.68 -18.70 14.75
CA LYS A 268 22.07 -19.42 15.96
C LYS A 268 20.79 -19.90 16.65
N ARG A 269 20.54 -21.20 16.59
CA ARG A 269 19.36 -21.86 17.19
C ARG A 269 18.00 -21.26 16.73
N GLY A 270 17.93 -20.52 15.63
CA GLY A 270 16.68 -19.88 15.17
C GLY A 270 16.36 -18.52 15.76
N MET A 271 17.31 -17.89 16.46
CA MET A 271 17.14 -16.55 17.03
C MET A 271 17.16 -15.46 15.97
N LEU A 272 16.53 -14.33 16.29
CA LEU A 272 16.75 -13.07 15.60
C LEU A 272 18.05 -12.43 16.10
N ARG A 273 18.61 -11.51 15.31
CA ARG A 273 19.79 -10.75 15.70
C ARG A 273 19.37 -9.72 16.74
N MET A 274 20.21 -9.58 17.75
CA MET A 274 20.09 -8.61 18.82
C MET A 274 21.43 -7.93 19.04
N THR A 275 21.44 -6.81 19.76
CA THR A 275 22.65 -6.20 20.32
C THR A 275 23.38 -7.17 21.25
N PRO A 276 24.67 -6.91 21.58
CA PRO A 276 25.41 -7.72 22.55
C PRO A 276 24.73 -7.84 23.92
N SER A 277 23.97 -6.82 24.34
CA SER A 277 23.16 -6.84 25.57
C SER A 277 21.92 -7.74 25.48
N GLY A 278 21.50 -8.13 24.27
CA GLY A 278 20.28 -8.90 24.04
C GLY A 278 18.97 -8.11 24.22
N LEU A 279 19.06 -6.79 24.43
CA LEU A 279 17.89 -5.94 24.76
C LEU A 279 17.24 -5.30 23.54
N PHE A 280 18.00 -5.04 22.47
CA PHE A 280 17.52 -4.30 21.31
C PHE A 280 17.86 -5.02 20.00
N PRO A 281 17.09 -4.79 18.92
CA PRO A 281 17.52 -5.16 17.58
C PRO A 281 18.82 -4.43 17.21
N PRO A 282 19.68 -5.01 16.36
CA PRO A 282 20.92 -4.35 15.96
C PRO A 282 20.65 -3.10 15.11
N PRO A 283 21.64 -2.23 14.91
CA PRO A 283 21.53 -1.14 13.94
C PRO A 283 21.18 -1.61 12.53
N GLY A 284 20.23 -0.89 11.92
CA GLY A 284 19.81 -1.01 10.53
C GLY A 284 20.78 -0.35 9.56
N SER A 285 20.31 -0.11 8.33
CA SER A 285 21.12 0.61 7.33
C SER A 285 21.52 2.00 7.82
N SER A 286 22.66 2.50 7.34
CA SER A 286 23.14 3.87 7.59
C SER A 286 22.23 4.97 7.03
N ASP A 287 21.13 4.61 6.36
CA ASP A 287 20.13 5.57 5.94
C ASP A 287 19.30 6.04 7.14
N THR A 288 19.76 7.13 7.74
CA THR A 288 19.12 7.78 8.89
C THR A 288 17.96 8.68 8.49
N ARG A 289 17.63 8.81 7.19
CA ARG A 289 16.62 9.78 6.70
C ARG A 289 15.22 9.52 7.21
N SER A 290 14.94 8.31 7.70
CA SER A 290 13.62 7.91 8.19
C SER A 290 13.53 7.76 9.70
N CYS A 291 14.63 7.84 10.45
CA CYS A 291 14.58 7.86 11.91
C CYS A 291 15.21 9.16 12.42
N ARG A 292 14.54 9.86 13.33
CA ARG A 292 15.14 11.05 13.94
C ARG A 292 16.17 10.60 14.98
N LEU A 293 17.45 10.83 14.69
CA LEU A 293 18.53 10.63 15.66
C LEU A 293 18.73 11.93 16.43
N GLU A 294 18.46 11.91 17.72
CA GLU A 294 18.63 13.07 18.62
C GLU A 294 20.02 13.11 19.26
N SER A 295 20.70 11.96 19.34
CA SER A 295 22.06 11.84 19.86
C SER A 295 22.91 10.93 18.98
N GLN A 296 24.24 10.99 19.15
CA GLN A 296 25.18 10.11 18.45
C GLN A 296 25.09 8.64 18.88
N GLU A 297 24.43 8.36 20.00
CA GLU A 297 24.21 6.99 20.51
C GLU A 297 22.95 6.35 19.92
N HIS A 298 22.06 7.14 19.29
CA HIS A 298 20.85 6.62 18.67
C HIS A 298 21.15 5.99 17.32
N TYR A 299 20.41 4.94 16.99
CA TYR A 299 20.45 4.30 15.69
C TYR A 299 19.05 3.86 15.26
N CYS A 300 18.82 3.82 13.95
CA CYS A 300 17.66 3.12 13.39
C CYS A 300 17.82 1.62 13.69
N MET A 301 16.87 1.00 14.38
CA MET A 301 16.89 -0.45 14.59
C MET A 301 16.82 -1.19 13.23
N LYS A 302 17.21 -2.46 13.20
CA LYS A 302 16.98 -3.34 12.06
C LYS A 302 15.72 -4.15 12.32
N SER A 303 14.79 -4.10 11.37
CA SER A 303 13.55 -4.90 11.37
C SER A 303 13.36 -5.65 10.05
N GLY A 304 12.35 -6.52 10.02
CA GLY A 304 11.87 -7.16 8.80
C GLY A 304 11.32 -6.16 7.78
N GLN A 305 10.76 -5.04 8.26
CA GLN A 305 10.18 -4.00 7.43
C GLN A 305 10.53 -2.60 7.93
N PHE A 306 10.99 -1.74 7.01
CA PHE A 306 11.65 -0.48 7.33
C PHE A 306 10.73 0.55 8.03
N ILE A 307 9.44 0.55 7.72
CA ILE A 307 8.46 1.56 8.18
C ILE A 307 8.12 1.43 9.68
N VAL A 308 8.37 0.26 10.28
CA VAL A 308 8.20 0.01 11.73
C VAL A 308 9.03 1.00 12.58
N ILE A 309 10.04 1.63 11.99
CA ILE A 309 11.07 2.41 12.68
C ILE A 309 10.98 3.89 12.28
N SER A 310 10.04 4.27 11.41
CA SER A 310 10.04 5.58 10.75
C SER A 310 9.41 6.72 11.54
N TYR A 311 8.84 6.49 12.72
CA TYR A 311 8.15 7.54 13.46
C TYR A 311 8.49 7.54 14.95
N HIS A 312 8.48 8.75 15.51
CA HIS A 312 8.67 9.17 16.91
C HIS A 312 7.82 8.48 17.98
N ILE A 313 7.18 7.37 17.63
CA ILE A 313 6.36 6.61 18.53
C ILE A 313 7.26 5.53 19.13
N MET A 314 7.97 5.90 20.20
CA MET A 314 8.79 4.99 21.02
C MET A 314 8.03 3.68 21.34
N THR A 315 6.70 3.74 21.42
CA THR A 315 5.82 2.58 21.66
C THR A 315 5.75 1.57 20.51
N LEU A 316 6.01 1.94 19.24
CA LEU A 316 6.09 0.96 18.13
C LEU A 316 7.29 0.04 18.32
N CYS A 317 8.44 0.66 18.58
CA CYS A 317 9.69 -0.03 18.85
C CYS A 317 9.57 -0.90 20.11
N GLU A 318 8.89 -0.42 21.16
CA GLU A 318 8.63 -1.23 22.37
C GLU A 318 7.77 -2.45 22.09
N VAL A 319 6.68 -2.31 21.31
CA VAL A 319 5.84 -3.45 20.91
C VAL A 319 6.63 -4.41 20.04
N TYR A 320 7.46 -3.90 19.13
CA TYR A 320 8.36 -4.70 18.30
C TYR A 320 9.38 -5.49 19.14
N ILE A 321 10.04 -4.84 20.10
CA ILE A 321 10.96 -5.47 21.06
C ILE A 321 10.22 -6.53 21.87
N TYR A 322 9.02 -6.25 22.37
CA TYR A 322 8.19 -7.22 23.07
C TYR A 322 7.97 -8.48 22.22
N PHE A 323 7.65 -8.34 20.93
CA PHE A 323 7.48 -9.50 20.05
C PHE A 323 8.77 -10.28 19.82
N ILE A 324 9.93 -9.62 19.67
CA ILE A 324 11.22 -10.32 19.57
C ILE A 324 11.55 -11.06 20.87
N SER A 325 11.47 -10.38 22.01
CA SER A 325 11.74 -10.96 23.32
C SER A 325 10.78 -12.11 23.63
N HIS A 326 9.51 -11.98 23.24
CA HIS A 326 8.51 -13.04 23.36
C HIS A 326 8.87 -14.23 22.48
N TYR A 327 9.24 -14.00 21.21
CA TYR A 327 9.67 -15.05 20.29
C TYR A 327 10.85 -15.84 20.86
N ASP A 328 11.89 -15.16 21.33
CA ASP A 328 13.07 -15.82 21.90
C ASP A 328 12.76 -16.56 23.22
N SER A 329 11.82 -16.05 24.03
CA SER A 329 11.37 -16.68 25.28
C SER A 329 10.52 -17.93 25.03
N VAL A 330 9.53 -17.84 24.14
CA VAL A 330 8.68 -18.97 23.72
C VAL A 330 9.53 -20.06 23.09
N ARG A 331 10.49 -19.67 22.24
CA ARG A 331 11.48 -20.59 21.65
C ARG A 331 12.26 -21.36 22.72
N PHE A 332 12.76 -20.66 23.74
CA PHE A 332 13.53 -21.28 24.82
C PHE A 332 12.73 -22.40 25.49
N ILE A 333 11.44 -22.15 25.76
CA ILE A 333 10.54 -23.15 26.35
C ILE A 333 10.30 -24.31 25.39
N PHE A 334 9.97 -24.08 24.11
CA PHE A 334 9.63 -25.21 23.21
C PHE A 334 10.83 -26.06 22.78
N ILE A 335 12.01 -25.45 22.61
CA ILE A 335 13.24 -26.18 22.23
C ILE A 335 13.88 -26.88 23.42
N ALA A 336 13.87 -26.27 24.63
CA ALA A 336 14.43 -26.91 25.83
C ALA A 336 13.71 -28.22 26.18
N TYR A 337 12.41 -28.30 25.88
CA TYR A 337 11.58 -29.48 26.16
C TYR A 337 11.43 -30.44 24.96
N HIS A 338 12.21 -30.26 23.88
CA HIS A 338 12.18 -31.12 22.66
C HIS A 338 10.81 -31.24 21.96
N PHE A 339 9.85 -30.36 22.27
CA PHE A 339 8.52 -30.41 21.68
C PHE A 339 8.49 -29.91 20.22
N MET A 340 9.49 -29.13 19.79
CA MET A 340 9.45 -28.49 18.48
C MET A 340 10.81 -28.29 17.77
N THR A 341 10.81 -28.28 16.44
CA THR A 341 11.98 -27.86 15.62
C THR A 341 12.07 -26.34 15.50
N VAL A 342 13.27 -25.82 15.17
CA VAL A 342 13.52 -24.37 14.98
C VAL A 342 12.53 -23.70 14.02
N CYS A 343 12.06 -24.42 12.99
CA CYS A 343 11.10 -23.91 12.02
C CYS A 343 9.66 -23.84 12.56
N GLU A 344 9.31 -24.59 13.61
CA GLU A 344 7.95 -24.63 14.16
C GLU A 344 7.64 -23.46 15.10
N VAL A 345 8.67 -22.88 15.72
CA VAL A 345 8.57 -21.68 16.55
C VAL A 345 8.18 -20.45 15.73
N TYR A 346 8.55 -20.44 14.45
CA TYR A 346 7.99 -19.54 13.44
C TYR A 346 6.46 -19.65 13.52
N GLY A 347 5.87 -20.79 13.13
CA GLY A 347 4.43 -21.03 13.04
C GLY A 347 3.61 -20.71 14.31
N ASN A 348 4.12 -20.98 15.52
CA ASN A 348 3.39 -20.71 16.76
C ASN A 348 3.29 -19.23 17.14
N SER A 349 4.27 -18.41 16.76
CA SER A 349 4.23 -16.97 17.01
C SER A 349 3.10 -16.30 16.19
N PHE A 350 2.80 -16.83 15.00
CA PHE A 350 1.66 -16.41 14.16
C PHE A 350 0.32 -16.69 14.81
N ILE A 351 0.14 -17.87 15.43
CA ILE A 351 -1.15 -18.28 15.99
C ILE A 351 -1.55 -17.34 17.12
N ARG A 352 -0.59 -16.96 17.97
CA ARG A 352 -0.85 -16.04 19.08
C ARG A 352 -1.07 -14.61 18.60
N TYR A 353 -0.27 -14.14 17.64
CA TYR A 353 -0.47 -12.84 17.02
C TYR A 353 -1.84 -12.75 16.33
N GLY A 354 -2.20 -13.74 15.50
CA GLY A 354 -3.52 -13.87 14.89
C GLY A 354 -4.67 -13.97 15.88
N TYR A 355 -4.49 -14.66 17.01
CA TYR A 355 -5.51 -14.76 18.07
C TYR A 355 -5.73 -13.43 18.79
N ILE A 356 -4.65 -12.75 19.20
CA ILE A 356 -4.73 -11.42 19.82
C ILE A 356 -5.41 -10.45 18.84
N GLN A 357 -5.05 -10.50 17.57
CA GLN A 357 -5.68 -9.67 16.54
C GLN A 357 -7.16 -9.96 16.39
N PHE A 358 -7.56 -11.21 16.15
CA PHE A 358 -8.97 -11.53 15.93
C PHE A 358 -9.82 -11.16 17.14
N TYR A 359 -9.35 -11.43 18.36
CA TYR A 359 -10.11 -11.16 19.58
C TYR A 359 -10.20 -9.67 19.93
N TYR A 360 -9.08 -8.93 19.86
CA TYR A 360 -9.06 -7.52 20.28
C TYR A 360 -9.45 -6.55 19.16
N THR A 361 -9.07 -6.82 17.90
CA THR A 361 -9.43 -5.96 16.77
C THR A 361 -10.92 -6.00 16.47
N LEU A 362 -11.58 -7.17 16.54
CA LEU A 362 -13.03 -7.25 16.34
C LEU A 362 -13.82 -6.57 17.45
N LYS A 363 -13.37 -6.69 18.71
CA LYS A 363 -13.97 -5.95 19.83
C LYS A 363 -13.83 -4.43 19.64
N TYR A 364 -12.68 -3.99 19.15
CA TYR A 364 -12.44 -2.58 18.88
C TYR A 364 -13.29 -2.04 17.71
N ILE A 365 -13.32 -2.73 16.56
CA ILE A 365 -14.17 -2.34 15.42
C ILE A 365 -15.63 -2.29 15.84
N SER A 366 -16.08 -3.26 16.65
CA SER A 366 -17.44 -3.26 17.20
C SER A 366 -17.69 -2.07 18.14
N PHE A 367 -16.73 -1.70 18.99
CA PHE A 367 -16.85 -0.54 19.88
C PHE A 367 -16.89 0.78 19.08
N ALA A 368 -15.96 0.97 18.14
CA ALA A 368 -15.90 2.16 17.29
C ALA A 368 -17.16 2.33 16.44
N ARG A 369 -17.71 1.23 15.89
CA ARG A 369 -18.98 1.26 15.15
C ARG A 369 -20.15 1.74 16.00
N ASN A 370 -20.19 1.35 17.27
CA ASN A 370 -21.26 1.76 18.18
C ASN A 370 -21.14 3.26 18.52
N GLN A 371 -19.93 3.79 18.70
CA GLN A 371 -19.73 5.22 18.93
C GLN A 371 -20.06 6.10 17.73
N ILE A 372 -19.80 5.65 16.50
CA ILE A 372 -20.19 6.36 15.27
C ILE A 372 -21.71 6.38 15.09
N ALA A 373 -22.43 5.37 15.57
CA ALA A 373 -23.89 5.36 15.53
C ALA A 373 -24.53 6.38 16.49
N ASP A 374 -23.81 6.75 17.55
CA ASP A 374 -24.27 7.67 18.60
C ASP A 374 -23.88 9.14 18.35
N THR A 375 -23.13 9.43 17.28
CA THR A 375 -22.76 10.79 16.88
C THR A 375 -23.63 11.24 15.71
N GLU A 376 -24.63 12.10 15.99
CA GLU A 376 -25.28 12.88 14.94
C GLU A 376 -24.20 13.68 14.19
N LEU A 377 -24.10 13.48 12.87
CA LEU A 377 -23.22 14.22 11.96
C LEU A 377 -23.65 15.70 11.94
N ASP A 378 -23.18 16.46 12.92
CA ASP A 378 -23.53 17.85 13.09
C ASP A 378 -22.79 18.75 12.07
N SER A 379 -23.58 19.32 11.16
CA SER A 379 -23.47 20.61 10.44
C SER A 379 -22.17 21.08 9.73
N GLY A 380 -21.02 20.41 9.83
CA GLY A 380 -19.74 20.88 9.25
C GLY A 380 -19.59 20.79 7.71
N TYR A 381 -20.38 19.95 7.04
CA TYR A 381 -20.26 19.75 5.58
C TYR A 381 -20.78 20.94 4.74
N SER A 382 -21.58 21.82 5.35
CA SER A 382 -22.26 22.93 4.67
C SER A 382 -21.32 24.05 4.20
N GLN A 383 -20.12 24.16 4.79
CA GLN A 383 -19.18 25.24 4.46
C GLN A 383 -18.26 24.92 3.27
N ILE A 384 -18.06 23.65 2.92
CA ILE A 384 -17.16 23.26 1.82
C ILE A 384 -17.86 23.37 0.46
N ALA A 385 -19.19 23.33 0.42
CA ALA A 385 -19.95 23.44 -0.83
C ALA A 385 -20.07 24.87 -1.38
N ASN A 386 -19.68 25.90 -0.61
CA ASN A 386 -19.89 27.32 -0.94
C ASN A 386 -18.58 28.12 -1.15
N THR A 387 -17.43 27.47 -1.27
CA THR A 387 -16.13 28.06 -1.64
C THR A 387 -15.48 27.26 -2.74
#